data_AF-A0A962VRR6-F1
#
_entry.id   AF-A0A962VRR6-F1
#
_cell.length_a   1.000
_cell.length_b   1.000
_cell.length_c   1.000
_cell.angle_alpha   90.00
_cell.angle_beta   90.00
_cell.angle_gamma   90.00
#
_symmetry.space_group_name_H-M   'P 1'
#
loop_
_entity.id
_entity.type
_entity.pdbx_description
1 polymer ?
#
loop_
_entity_poly.entity_id
_entity_poly.type
_entity_poly.pdbx_seq_one_letter_code
_entity_poly.pdbx_strand_id
1 'polypeptide(L)'
;MSQEKKSIQALHRRLMERFPRAFPKNYDDLLPLKLDIDADIRERLLQQGEPVDPDLLRRVLANHTGRAGYLLALIHRRDGRRYDLDGHPVGEVDALARSEARRLLDEHQRRQQEASHRHRQHQALEKQLQRAKAKRIAERERRAAEKQRRREENERNRLRNLEQKAAAEQVREAAKQGKRPPPKVLYRKRRRYPQKQDPTS
;
A
#
# COMPACT_ATOMS: atom_id res chain seq x y z
N MET A 1 0.96 5.77 20.42
CA MET A 1 0.33 4.86 21.41
C MET A 1 0.02 5.66 22.67
N SER A 2 -1.23 5.66 23.15
CA SER A 2 -1.59 6.31 24.42
C SER A 2 -0.88 5.63 25.61
N GLN A 3 -0.65 6.36 26.70
CA GLN A 3 -0.03 5.81 27.93
C GLN A 3 -0.82 4.60 28.45
N GLU A 4 -2.14 4.70 28.45
CA GLU A 4 -3.05 3.61 28.84
C GLU A 4 -2.84 2.31 28.04
N LYS A 5 -2.69 2.41 26.70
CA LYS A 5 -2.40 1.23 25.86
C LYS A 5 -1.07 0.58 26.24
N LYS A 6 -0.05 1.38 26.60
CA LYS A 6 1.24 0.87 27.06
C LYS A 6 1.09 0.16 28.41
N SER A 7 0.31 0.71 29.34
CA SER A 7 0.04 0.08 30.64
C SER A 7 -0.69 -1.27 30.50
N ILE A 8 -1.70 -1.35 29.63
CA ILE A 8 -2.43 -2.59 29.31
C ILE A 8 -1.47 -3.65 28.76
N GLN A 9 -0.62 -3.27 27.79
CA GLN A 9 0.36 -4.19 27.20
C GLN A 9 1.41 -4.65 28.21
N ALA A 10 1.90 -3.74 29.06
CA ALA A 10 2.86 -4.07 30.10
C ALA A 10 2.28 -5.04 31.13
N LEU A 11 1.04 -4.80 31.58
CA LEU A 11 0.36 -5.71 32.51
C LEU A 11 0.10 -7.08 31.86
N HIS A 12 -0.38 -7.13 30.62
CA HIS A 12 -0.58 -8.40 29.92
C HIS A 12 0.72 -9.19 29.79
N ARG A 13 1.84 -8.53 29.44
CA ARG A 13 3.16 -9.18 29.38
C ARG A 13 3.57 -9.76 30.72
N ARG A 14 3.35 -9.01 31.80
CA ARG A 14 3.62 -9.48 33.17
C ARG A 14 2.76 -10.69 33.55
N LEU A 15 1.47 -10.71 33.17
CA LEU A 15 0.62 -11.88 33.39
C LEU A 15 1.13 -13.11 32.62
N MET A 16 1.62 -12.93 31.39
CA MET A 16 2.23 -14.02 30.62
C MET A 16 3.53 -14.56 31.24
N GLU A 17 4.30 -13.70 31.90
CA GLU A 17 5.52 -14.08 32.62
C GLU A 17 5.19 -14.80 33.95
N ARG A 18 4.19 -14.32 34.69
CA ARG A 18 3.81 -14.86 36.02
C ARG A 18 2.94 -16.12 35.95
N PHE A 19 2.04 -16.18 34.97
CA PHE A 19 1.02 -17.22 34.84
C PHE A 19 1.05 -17.84 33.43
N PRO A 20 2.16 -18.47 33.01
CA PRO A 20 2.32 -18.97 31.64
C PRO A 20 1.33 -20.07 31.27
N ARG A 21 0.73 -20.76 32.26
CA ARG A 21 -0.29 -21.80 32.05
C ARG A 21 -1.65 -21.21 31.68
N ALA A 22 -2.04 -20.10 32.30
CA ALA A 22 -3.27 -19.39 31.97
C ALA A 22 -3.09 -18.37 30.82
N PHE A 23 -1.92 -17.74 30.72
CA PHE A 23 -1.59 -16.72 29.74
C PHE A 23 -0.40 -17.13 28.85
N PRO A 24 -0.59 -18.12 27.95
CA PRO A 24 0.48 -18.58 27.08
C PRO A 24 0.83 -17.53 26.02
N LYS A 25 2.06 -17.63 25.51
CA LYS A 25 2.58 -16.76 24.44
C LYS A 25 1.96 -17.08 23.09
N ASN A 26 1.79 -18.37 22.81
CA ASN A 26 1.30 -18.82 21.52
C ASN A 26 -0.21 -18.66 21.44
N TYR A 27 -0.68 -18.36 20.23
CA TYR A 27 -2.09 -18.12 19.96
C TYR A 27 -2.94 -19.40 20.10
N ASP A 28 -2.40 -20.53 19.67
CA ASP A 28 -3.12 -21.82 19.67
C ASP A 28 -3.16 -22.49 21.05
N ASP A 29 -2.30 -22.03 21.98
CA ASP A 29 -2.20 -22.58 23.33
C ASP A 29 -3.22 -21.94 24.29
N LEU A 30 -4.00 -20.94 23.86
CA LEU A 30 -4.94 -20.22 24.74
C LEU A 30 -5.97 -21.17 25.36
N LEU A 31 -6.20 -21.02 26.66
CA LEU A 31 -7.13 -21.86 27.44
C LEU A 31 -8.36 -21.07 27.91
N PRO A 32 -9.57 -21.67 27.96
CA PRO A 32 -10.70 -21.09 28.66
C PRO A 32 -10.37 -20.88 30.13
N LEU A 33 -10.43 -19.63 30.60
CA LEU A 33 -10.12 -19.31 31.98
C LEU A 33 -11.29 -19.66 32.91
N LYS A 34 -10.94 -20.00 34.16
CA LYS A 34 -11.87 -20.10 35.29
C LYS A 34 -12.71 -18.83 35.40
N LEU A 35 -13.94 -18.96 35.87
CA LEU A 35 -14.77 -17.80 36.22
C LEU A 35 -14.14 -17.06 37.41
N ASP A 36 -14.30 -15.74 37.43
CA ASP A 36 -13.74 -14.84 38.46
C ASP A 36 -12.22 -14.96 38.62
N ILE A 37 -11.52 -15.32 37.54
CA ILE A 37 -10.04 -15.40 37.50
C ILE A 37 -9.37 -14.07 37.85
N ASP A 38 -10.06 -12.95 37.72
CA ASP A 38 -9.55 -11.63 38.13
C ASP A 38 -9.34 -11.54 39.65
N ALA A 39 -10.18 -12.20 40.45
CA ALA A 39 -9.98 -12.30 41.89
C ALA A 39 -8.71 -13.07 42.22
N ASP A 40 -8.54 -14.26 41.62
CA ASP A 40 -7.36 -15.11 41.80
C ASP A 40 -6.07 -14.36 41.39
N ILE A 41 -6.09 -13.63 40.27
CA ILE A 41 -4.95 -12.84 39.79
C ILE A 41 -4.59 -11.75 40.80
N ARG A 42 -5.59 -11.00 41.27
CA ARG A 42 -5.38 -9.91 42.22
C ARG A 42 -4.82 -10.41 43.54
N GLU A 43 -5.37 -11.51 44.05
CA GLU A 43 -4.88 -12.13 45.28
C GLU A 43 -3.42 -12.57 45.13
N ARG A 44 -3.09 -13.29 44.06
CA ARG A 44 -1.73 -13.80 43.85
C ARG A 44 -0.71 -12.68 43.65
N LEU A 45 -1.08 -11.62 42.92
CA LEU A 45 -0.22 -10.45 42.74
C LEU A 45 -0.08 -9.64 44.03
N LEU A 46 -1.12 -9.53 44.85
CA LEU A 46 -1.06 -8.87 46.15
C LEU A 46 -0.10 -9.60 47.11
N GLN A 47 -0.18 -10.93 47.17
CA GLN A 47 0.74 -11.77 47.96
C GLN A 47 2.20 -11.61 47.53
N GLN A 48 2.45 -11.23 46.28
CA GLN A 48 3.79 -10.95 45.74
C GLN A 48 4.25 -9.49 45.96
N GLY A 49 3.49 -8.69 46.74
CA GLY A 49 3.80 -7.27 46.98
C GLY A 49 3.55 -6.38 45.77
N GLU A 50 2.70 -6.84 44.85
CA GLU A 50 2.70 -6.41 43.46
C GLU A 50 1.28 -5.99 43.01
N PRO A 51 0.54 -5.15 43.79
CA PRO A 51 -0.88 -4.88 43.58
C PRO A 51 -1.18 -4.30 42.20
N VAL A 52 -2.35 -4.65 41.68
CA VAL A 52 -2.82 -4.22 40.35
C VAL A 52 -4.13 -3.46 40.45
N ASP A 53 -4.25 -2.40 39.65
CA ASP A 53 -5.49 -1.67 39.46
C ASP A 53 -6.57 -2.60 38.84
N PRO A 54 -7.72 -2.80 39.52
CA PRO A 54 -8.82 -3.63 39.02
C PRO A 54 -9.33 -3.22 37.64
N ASP A 55 -9.39 -1.93 37.33
CA ASP A 55 -9.93 -1.46 36.05
C ASP A 55 -8.95 -1.73 34.91
N LEU A 56 -7.65 -1.58 35.17
CA LEU A 56 -6.60 -1.97 34.24
C LEU A 56 -6.63 -3.49 33.97
N LEU A 57 -6.80 -4.29 35.03
CA LEU A 57 -6.89 -5.75 34.89
C LEU A 57 -8.11 -6.18 34.08
N ARG A 58 -9.29 -5.60 34.35
CA ARG A 58 -10.51 -5.85 33.58
C ARG A 58 -10.32 -5.58 32.10
N ARG A 59 -9.65 -4.47 31.74
CA ARG A 59 -9.34 -4.14 30.34
C ARG A 59 -8.36 -5.14 29.71
N VAL A 60 -7.35 -5.59 30.45
CA VAL A 60 -6.42 -6.63 29.99
C VAL A 60 -7.16 -7.93 29.73
N LEU A 61 -8.02 -8.37 30.67
CA LEU A 61 -8.81 -9.59 30.53
C LEU A 61 -9.80 -9.48 29.37
N ALA A 62 -10.52 -8.37 29.22
CA ALA A 62 -11.41 -8.15 28.09
C ALA A 62 -10.68 -8.24 26.74
N ASN A 63 -9.47 -7.69 26.66
CA ASN A 63 -8.63 -7.82 25.47
C ASN A 63 -8.16 -9.26 25.25
N HIS A 64 -7.81 -9.99 26.32
CA HIS A 64 -7.35 -11.37 26.24
C HIS A 64 -8.46 -12.33 25.81
N THR A 65 -9.62 -12.27 26.47
CA THR A 65 -10.78 -13.12 26.21
C THR A 65 -11.51 -12.75 24.91
N GLY A 66 -11.34 -11.51 24.43
CA GLY A 66 -11.85 -11.06 23.14
C GLY A 66 -11.00 -11.50 21.93
N ARG A 67 -9.86 -12.18 22.13
CA ARG A 67 -9.02 -12.67 21.03
C ARG A 67 -9.74 -13.82 20.31
N ALA A 68 -9.66 -13.84 18.99
CA ALA A 68 -10.22 -14.94 18.20
C ALA A 68 -9.67 -16.33 18.64
N GLY A 69 -8.42 -16.41 19.10
CA GLY A 69 -7.83 -17.69 19.57
C GLY A 69 -8.46 -18.17 20.87
N TYR A 70 -8.79 -17.24 21.76
CA TYR A 70 -9.52 -17.55 22.99
C TYR A 70 -10.95 -18.02 22.69
N LEU A 71 -11.65 -17.35 21.77
CA LEU A 71 -12.99 -17.75 21.34
C LEU A 71 -12.98 -19.13 20.69
N LEU A 72 -11.97 -19.43 19.85
CA LEU A 72 -11.77 -20.77 19.28
C LEU A 72 -11.53 -21.82 20.37
N ALA A 73 -10.76 -21.49 21.42
CA ALA A 73 -10.53 -22.38 22.55
C ALA A 73 -11.83 -22.67 23.33
N LEU A 74 -12.73 -21.69 23.49
CA LEU A 74 -14.05 -21.91 24.09
C LEU A 74 -14.93 -22.84 23.26
N ILE A 75 -14.88 -22.74 21.93
CA ILE A 75 -15.77 -23.46 21.02
C ILE A 75 -15.30 -24.90 20.75
N HIS A 76 -14.00 -25.08 20.49
CA HIS A 76 -13.47 -26.31 19.87
C HIS A 76 -12.73 -27.24 20.82
N ARG A 77 -12.53 -26.83 22.08
CA ARG A 77 -11.80 -27.67 23.03
C ARG A 77 -12.60 -28.91 23.41
N ARG A 78 -11.95 -30.07 23.35
CA ARG A 78 -12.59 -31.38 23.55
C ARG A 78 -13.10 -31.63 24.96
N ASP A 79 -12.40 -31.13 25.97
CA ASP A 79 -12.76 -31.36 27.37
C ASP A 79 -13.89 -30.44 27.87
N GLY A 80 -14.16 -29.33 27.18
CA GLY A 80 -15.11 -28.32 27.62
C GLY A 80 -14.78 -27.71 28.99
N ARG A 81 -13.54 -27.79 29.47
CA ARG A 81 -13.15 -27.36 30.82
C ARG A 81 -12.55 -25.96 30.84
N ARG A 82 -12.70 -25.31 31.99
CA ARG A 82 -12.01 -24.05 32.31
C ARG A 82 -10.78 -24.33 33.16
N TYR A 83 -9.84 -23.40 33.17
CA TYR A 83 -8.51 -23.58 33.72
C TYR A 83 -8.16 -22.44 34.68
N ASP A 84 -7.59 -22.77 35.83
CA ASP A 84 -7.07 -21.79 36.79
C ASP A 84 -5.70 -21.22 36.38
N LEU A 85 -5.09 -20.40 37.24
CA LEU A 85 -3.78 -19.77 36.99
C LEU A 85 -2.63 -20.77 36.88
N ASP A 86 -2.75 -21.92 37.54
CA ASP A 86 -1.74 -22.97 37.58
C ASP A 86 -1.96 -24.01 36.45
N GLY A 87 -3.08 -23.92 35.73
CA GLY A 87 -3.44 -24.78 34.60
C GLY A 87 -4.21 -26.03 35.01
N HIS A 88 -4.79 -26.05 36.21
CA HIS A 88 -5.68 -27.13 36.61
C HIS A 88 -7.10 -26.90 36.10
N PRO A 89 -7.81 -27.96 35.71
CA PRO A 89 -9.20 -27.86 35.29
C PRO A 89 -10.11 -27.47 36.46
N VAL A 90 -10.81 -26.34 36.33
CA VAL A 90 -11.76 -25.82 37.33
C VAL A 90 -13.02 -25.35 36.63
N GLY A 91 -14.09 -26.14 36.73
CA GLY A 91 -15.39 -25.85 36.12
C GLY A 91 -15.45 -26.13 34.62
N GLU A 92 -16.60 -25.82 34.02
CA GLU A 92 -16.92 -26.15 32.64
C GLU A 92 -17.34 -24.92 31.83
N VAL A 93 -17.17 -25.03 30.52
CA VAL A 93 -17.67 -24.07 29.53
C VAL A 93 -19.08 -24.49 29.16
N ASP A 94 -20.04 -23.68 29.60
CA ASP A 94 -21.46 -23.87 29.33
C ASP A 94 -21.81 -23.67 27.85
N ALA A 95 -22.98 -24.17 27.45
CA ALA A 95 -23.45 -24.04 26.07
C ALA A 95 -23.67 -22.56 25.68
N LEU A 96 -24.09 -21.73 26.63
CA LEU A 96 -24.30 -20.30 26.40
C LEU A 96 -22.99 -19.57 26.07
N ALA A 97 -21.90 -19.80 26.82
CA ALA A 97 -20.61 -19.21 26.49
C ALA A 97 -20.08 -19.68 25.13
N ARG A 98 -20.32 -20.94 24.74
CA ARG A 98 -19.95 -21.43 23.39
C ARG A 98 -20.72 -20.70 22.30
N SER A 99 -22.03 -20.49 22.50
CA SER A 99 -22.89 -19.75 21.57
C SER A 99 -22.44 -18.29 21.43
N GLU A 100 -22.20 -17.60 22.54
CA GLU A 100 -21.69 -16.22 22.53
C GLU A 100 -20.29 -16.13 21.92
N ALA A 101 -19.40 -17.09 22.21
CA ALA A 101 -18.09 -17.14 21.59
C ALA A 101 -18.19 -17.26 20.06
N ARG A 102 -19.15 -18.07 19.57
CA ARG A 102 -19.39 -18.19 18.12
C ARG A 102 -19.86 -16.87 17.51
N ARG A 103 -20.83 -16.20 18.15
CA ARG A 103 -21.33 -14.88 17.72
C ARG A 103 -20.20 -13.85 17.63
N LEU A 104 -19.36 -13.77 18.66
CA LEU A 104 -18.21 -12.84 18.71
C LEU A 104 -17.15 -13.17 17.65
N LEU A 105 -16.92 -14.45 17.37
CA LEU A 105 -15.97 -14.88 16.35
C LEU A 105 -16.45 -14.49 14.95
N ASP A 106 -17.74 -14.67 14.66
CA ASP A 106 -18.35 -14.26 13.39
C ASP A 106 -18.28 -12.74 13.20
N GLU A 107 -18.52 -11.95 14.25
CA GLU A 107 -18.30 -10.49 14.22
C GLU A 107 -16.82 -10.12 13.95
N HIS A 108 -15.88 -10.84 14.56
CA HIS A 108 -14.46 -10.60 14.33
C HIS A 108 -14.10 -10.86 12.86
N GLN A 109 -14.59 -11.96 12.28
CA GLN A 109 -14.38 -12.27 10.87
C GLN A 109 -14.97 -11.19 9.96
N ARG A 110 -16.20 -10.72 10.22
CA ARG A 110 -16.82 -9.63 9.46
C ARG A 110 -16.01 -8.35 9.53
N ARG A 111 -15.59 -7.93 10.73
CA ARG A 111 -14.74 -6.74 10.92
C ARG A 111 -13.42 -6.84 10.15
N GLN A 112 -12.79 -8.02 10.13
CA GLN A 112 -11.56 -8.26 9.37
C GLN A 112 -11.79 -8.17 7.86
N GLN A 113 -12.88 -8.75 7.35
CA GLN A 113 -13.24 -8.66 5.94
C GLN A 113 -13.51 -7.21 5.50
N GLU A 114 -14.26 -6.46 6.30
CA GLU A 114 -14.54 -5.04 6.05
C GLU A 114 -13.27 -4.18 6.07
N ALA A 115 -12.40 -4.39 7.05
CA ALA A 115 -11.11 -3.69 7.14
C ALA A 115 -10.22 -3.98 5.92
N SER A 116 -10.14 -5.25 5.51
CA SER A 116 -9.41 -5.66 4.30
C SER A 116 -9.99 -5.03 3.03
N HIS A 117 -11.32 -4.99 2.92
CA HIS A 117 -11.99 -4.36 1.78
C HIS A 117 -11.71 -2.85 1.72
N ARG A 118 -11.86 -2.14 2.84
CA ARG A 118 -11.55 -0.70 2.95
C ARG A 118 -10.09 -0.42 2.61
N HIS A 119 -9.16 -1.25 3.08
CA HIS A 119 -7.75 -1.09 2.77
C HIS A 119 -7.47 -1.25 1.27
N ARG A 120 -8.06 -2.27 0.63
CA ARG A 120 -7.95 -2.46 -0.83
C ARG A 120 -8.54 -1.29 -1.61
N GLN A 121 -9.69 -0.78 -1.20
CA GLN A 121 -10.31 0.39 -1.82
C GLN A 121 -9.44 1.64 -1.70
N HIS A 122 -8.89 1.90 -0.50
CA HIS A 122 -7.99 3.03 -0.28
C HIS A 122 -6.74 2.95 -1.14
N GLN A 123 -6.08 1.79 -1.17
CA GLN A 123 -4.91 1.57 -2.02
C GLN A 123 -5.22 1.75 -3.52
N ALA A 124 -6.40 1.31 -3.97
CA ALA A 124 -6.82 1.48 -5.35
C ALA A 124 -7.03 2.96 -5.70
N LEU A 125 -7.69 3.72 -4.81
CA LEU A 125 -7.90 5.16 -4.97
C LEU A 125 -6.57 5.92 -4.99
N GLU A 126 -5.66 5.62 -4.07
CA GLU A 126 -4.32 6.22 -4.04
C GLU A 126 -3.55 5.93 -5.35
N LYS A 127 -3.57 4.69 -5.84
CA LYS A 127 -2.93 4.33 -7.12
C LYS A 127 -3.56 5.07 -8.29
N GLN A 128 -4.88 5.26 -8.31
CA GLN A 128 -5.56 6.04 -9.35
C GLN A 128 -5.15 7.52 -9.31
N LEU A 129 -5.11 8.13 -8.12
CA LEU A 129 -4.67 9.51 -7.93
C LEU A 129 -3.22 9.70 -8.38
N GLN A 130 -2.32 8.77 -8.02
CA GLN A 130 -0.93 8.81 -8.46
C GLN A 130 -0.80 8.68 -9.99
N ARG A 131 -1.56 7.75 -10.60
CA ARG A 131 -1.60 7.61 -12.07
C ARG A 131 -2.12 8.87 -12.76
N ALA A 132 -3.18 9.49 -12.23
CA ALA A 132 -3.72 10.73 -12.77
C ALA A 132 -2.71 11.87 -12.66
N LYS A 133 -2.03 12.01 -11.51
CA LYS A 133 -0.96 13.00 -11.31
C LYS A 133 0.20 12.78 -12.27
N ALA A 134 0.67 11.54 -12.42
CA ALA A 134 1.73 11.18 -13.35
C ALA A 134 1.36 11.50 -14.80
N LYS A 135 0.13 11.19 -15.23
CA LYS A 135 -0.38 11.56 -16.56
C LYS A 135 -0.34 13.08 -16.78
N ARG A 136 -0.78 13.87 -15.81
CA ARG A 136 -0.77 15.34 -15.89
C ARG A 136 0.65 15.91 -15.99
N ILE A 137 1.60 15.33 -15.26
CA ILE A 137 3.01 15.73 -15.34
C ILE A 137 3.58 15.38 -16.71
N ALA A 138 3.41 14.13 -17.16
CA ALA A 138 3.89 13.68 -18.47
C ALA A 138 3.29 14.50 -19.63
N GLU A 139 2.01 14.89 -19.53
CA GLU A 139 1.38 15.76 -20.52
C GLU A 139 1.98 17.18 -20.53
N ARG A 140 2.24 17.76 -19.35
CA ARG A 140 2.90 19.07 -19.24
C ARG A 140 4.30 19.03 -19.83
N GLU A 141 5.07 17.98 -19.56
CA GLU A 141 6.41 17.78 -20.12
C GLU A 141 6.37 17.63 -21.63
N ARG A 142 5.43 16.85 -22.18
CA ARG A 142 5.24 16.73 -23.64
C ARG A 142 4.93 18.07 -24.30
N ARG A 143 3.99 18.84 -23.72
CA ARG A 143 3.64 20.18 -24.25
C ARG A 143 4.82 21.16 -24.17
N ALA A 144 5.60 21.10 -23.09
CA ALA A 144 6.80 21.92 -22.95
C ALA A 144 7.87 21.55 -23.98
N ALA A 145 8.11 20.25 -24.17
CA ALA A 145 9.06 19.74 -25.17
C ALA A 145 8.63 20.09 -26.60
N GLU A 146 7.34 19.97 -26.93
CA GLU A 146 6.81 20.37 -28.23
C GLU A 146 6.98 21.88 -28.49
N LYS A 147 6.66 22.71 -27.49
CA LYS A 147 6.87 24.16 -27.57
C LYS A 147 8.34 24.52 -27.78
N GLN A 148 9.24 23.79 -27.12
CA GLN A 148 10.68 23.98 -27.29
C GLN A 148 11.15 23.58 -28.70
N ARG A 149 10.71 22.42 -29.20
CA ARG A 149 10.99 21.99 -30.58
C ARG A 149 10.51 23.00 -31.62
N ARG A 150 9.29 23.54 -31.46
CA ARG A 150 8.76 24.59 -32.35
C ARG A 150 9.60 25.87 -32.33
N ARG A 151 10.12 26.26 -31.16
CA ARG A 151 11.03 27.42 -31.04
C ARG A 151 12.34 27.19 -31.76
N GLU A 152 12.97 26.04 -31.54
CA GLU A 152 14.22 25.65 -32.21
C GLU A 152 14.05 25.55 -33.73
N GLU A 153 12.93 25.00 -34.20
CA GLU A 153 12.61 24.94 -35.63
C GLU A 153 12.41 26.32 -36.24
N ASN A 154 11.65 27.20 -35.57
CA ASN A 154 11.46 28.58 -36.01
C ASN A 154 12.77 29.36 -36.05
N GLU A 155 13.65 29.16 -35.08
CA GLU A 155 14.98 29.76 -35.05
C GLU A 155 15.85 29.26 -36.21
N ARG A 156 15.89 27.94 -36.46
CA ARG A 156 16.58 27.36 -37.63
C ARG A 156 16.05 27.93 -38.94
N ASN A 157 14.73 28.07 -39.08
CA ASN A 157 14.11 28.63 -40.27
C ASN A 157 14.46 30.12 -40.43
N ARG A 158 14.53 30.89 -39.33
CA ARG A 158 14.97 32.29 -39.34
C ARG A 158 16.42 32.42 -39.82
N LEU A 159 17.32 31.59 -39.30
CA LEU A 159 18.73 31.56 -39.72
C LEU A 159 18.86 31.23 -41.21
N ARG A 160 18.17 30.19 -41.69
CA ARG A 160 18.14 29.84 -43.13
C ARG A 160 17.62 30.98 -44.01
N ASN A 161 16.55 31.66 -43.58
CA ASN A 161 16.01 32.80 -44.32
C ASN A 161 16.98 33.98 -44.37
N LEU A 162 17.72 34.23 -43.27
CA LEU A 162 18.77 35.25 -43.24
C LEU A 162 19.93 34.89 -44.19
N GLU A 163 20.39 33.64 -44.16
CA GLU A 163 21.42 33.14 -45.08
C GLU A 163 21.00 33.28 -46.54
N GLN A 164 19.75 32.91 -46.88
CA GLN A 164 19.22 33.06 -48.23
C GLN A 164 19.13 34.52 -48.67
N LYS A 165 18.72 35.43 -47.76
CA LYS A 165 18.70 36.86 -48.04
C LYS A 165 20.10 37.42 -48.27
N ALA A 166 21.06 37.07 -47.41
CA ALA A 166 22.45 37.48 -47.55
C ALA A 166 23.06 36.96 -48.86
N ALA A 167 22.81 35.70 -49.22
CA ALA A 167 23.25 35.13 -50.50
C ALA A 167 22.61 35.86 -51.70
N ALA A 168 21.32 36.20 -51.63
CA ALA A 168 20.64 36.95 -52.68
C ALA A 168 21.17 38.40 -52.80
N GLU A 169 21.51 39.02 -51.68
CA GLU A 169 22.14 40.35 -51.62
C GLU A 169 23.55 40.32 -52.22
N GLN A 170 24.37 39.34 -51.85
CA GLN A 170 25.68 39.11 -52.45
C GLN A 170 25.60 38.87 -53.97
N VAL A 171 24.61 38.12 -54.46
CA VAL A 171 24.36 37.93 -55.89
C VAL A 171 23.96 39.24 -56.57
N ARG A 172 23.15 40.08 -55.91
CA ARG A 172 22.77 41.42 -56.42
C ARG A 172 23.97 42.36 -56.45
N GLU A 173 24.82 42.36 -55.43
CA GLU A 173 26.06 43.15 -55.40
C GLU A 173 27.06 42.70 -56.45
N ALA A 174 27.25 41.40 -56.63
CA ALA A 174 28.10 40.84 -57.70
C ALA A 174 27.59 41.25 -59.10
N ALA A 175 26.25 41.27 -59.30
CA ALA A 175 25.64 41.74 -60.53
C ALA A 175 25.84 43.25 -60.76
N LYS A 176 25.79 44.08 -59.70
CA LYS A 176 26.11 45.52 -59.77
C LYS A 176 27.59 45.77 -60.08
N GLN A 177 28.50 44.90 -59.63
CA GLN A 177 29.93 44.96 -59.92
C GLN A 177 30.31 44.34 -61.29
N GLY A 178 29.34 44.02 -62.15
CA GLY A 178 29.57 43.52 -63.51
C GLY A 178 29.99 42.06 -63.62
N LYS A 179 30.03 41.31 -62.50
CA LYS A 179 30.36 39.87 -62.49
C LYS A 179 29.05 39.07 -62.61
N ARG A 180 28.75 38.54 -63.81
CA ARG A 180 27.59 37.66 -64.00
C ARG A 180 27.74 36.41 -63.11
N PRO A 181 26.72 36.03 -62.33
CA PRO A 181 26.77 34.80 -61.54
C PRO A 181 26.88 33.58 -62.47
N PRO A 182 27.61 32.52 -62.09
CA PRO A 182 27.75 31.33 -62.91
C PRO A 182 26.38 30.68 -63.15
N PRO A 183 26.09 30.19 -64.36
CA PRO A 183 24.81 29.61 -64.69
C PRO A 183 24.52 28.43 -63.76
N LYS A 184 23.33 28.40 -63.18
CA LYS A 184 22.86 27.31 -62.33
C LYS A 184 22.61 26.09 -63.23
N VAL A 185 23.60 25.21 -63.36
CA VAL A 185 23.47 23.95 -64.10
C VAL A 185 22.50 23.04 -63.34
N LEU A 186 21.23 23.07 -63.72
CA LEU A 186 20.26 22.07 -63.28
C LEU A 186 20.57 20.78 -64.01
N TYR A 187 21.33 19.89 -63.37
CA TYR A 187 21.43 18.49 -63.81
C TYR A 187 20.04 17.85 -63.73
N ARG A 188 19.32 17.87 -64.86
CA ARG A 188 18.06 17.15 -65.02
C ARG A 188 18.42 15.66 -65.05
N LYS A 189 18.38 14.99 -63.90
CA LYS A 189 18.47 13.53 -63.82
C LYS A 189 17.45 12.95 -64.79
N ARG A 190 17.92 12.39 -65.92
CA ARG A 190 17.07 11.62 -66.83
C ARG A 190 16.43 10.50 -65.99
N ARG A 191 15.09 10.51 -65.88
CA ARG A 191 14.35 9.34 -65.39
C ARG A 191 14.75 8.16 -66.28
N ARG A 192 15.45 7.17 -65.73
CA ARG A 192 15.45 5.83 -66.32
C ARG A 192 14.00 5.36 -66.27
N TYR A 193 13.39 5.17 -67.44
CA TYR A 193 12.15 4.42 -67.53
C TYR A 193 12.45 2.98 -67.08
N PRO A 194 11.69 2.40 -66.14
CA PRO A 194 11.75 0.97 -65.91
C PRO A 194 11.30 0.27 -67.20
N GLN A 195 12.15 -0.60 -67.71
CA GLN A 195 11.85 -1.50 -68.83
C GLN A 195 10.62 -2.31 -68.43
N LYS A 196 9.51 -2.13 -69.15
CA LYS A 196 8.37 -3.04 -69.04
C LYS A 196 8.86 -4.41 -69.50
N GLN A 197 8.81 -5.39 -68.61
CA GLN A 197 8.85 -6.79 -69.00
C GLN A 197 7.46 -7.08 -69.58
N ASP A 198 7.41 -7.34 -70.88
CA ASP A 198 6.21 -7.84 -71.53
C ASP A 198 5.97 -9.30 -71.07
N PRO A 199 4.74 -9.68 -70.72
CA PRO A 199 4.38 -11.07 -70.47
C PRO A 199 3.96 -11.73 -71.79
N THR A 200 4.71 -12.72 -72.23
CA THR A 200 4.32 -13.71 -73.24
C THR A 200 4.90 -15.04 -72.76
N SER A 201 4.05 -15.89 -72.19
CA SER A 201 3.32 -16.99 -72.88
C SER A 201 4.21 -18.21 -73.05
#